data_AF-A0A0A1UV57-F1
#
_entry.id   AF-A0A0A1UV57-F1
#
_cell.length_a   1.000
_cell.length_b   1.000
_cell.length_c   1.000
_cell.angle_alpha   90.00
_cell.angle_beta   90.00
_cell.angle_gamma   90.00
#
_symmetry.space_group_name_H-M   'P 1'
#
loop_
_entity.id
_entity.type
_entity.pdbx_description
1 polymer ?
#
loop_
_entity_poly.entity_id
_entity_poly.type
_entity_poly.pdbx_seq_one_letter_code
_entity_poly.pdbx_strand_id
1 'polypeptide(L)'
;MYKKLVSVLAVAGLWLDGAVARSRISCRDDLNAFITKQNHISLDGVLANIGSDGSRAQGAAAGAVVASPSKSDPDYWYTWSRDSALTFKVLIELFIGGNKSLQPKIEQYMTAQTRLQGVSNPSGGPDTGGLGEPKFHVNLTAFTGPWGRPQRDGPPLRATALTIYANWLIANGGQAQAANTVWPIIAKDLAYTVQYWNRTGFDLWEEINGSSFFTLSASFRALVEGATLAKALGKQCPDCETNAPRILCFLQSFWASGYIDSNINVNDGRTGKDVNSIISSIHTFDPAAACTDATFQPCSSRALANHKAVVDSFRTIYTVNKGRTPGRAAAVGRYSEDVYYNGNPWYLATMAAAEQMYAAVYQWRKIGSITVDATSLPFFSDLMQNIAAGTYAKDSDTFTSIIRAVTAYGDDFISVVKQYTPADGSLAEQYDRETGSPKSAVHLTWSYASFVGAVERRSGVVPPSWGEPNANTVPKVCEAPPSCDSTMTFNVKVTTVPGENIYVVGSITELKNWSPADAIPLDASQYTPSNPLWSAKVTIPAGTNFEYKYIKKTSEGSVVWESDPNRSATSSTGCRSTGTLNDEWR
;
A
#
# COMPACT_ATOMS: atom_id res chain seq x y z
N MET A 1 47.60 42.04 30.08
CA MET A 1 46.12 42.01 29.95
C MET A 1 45.61 40.99 28.93
N TYR A 2 46.31 40.76 27.81
CA TYR A 2 45.88 39.85 26.73
C TYR A 2 45.76 38.35 27.12
N LYS A 3 46.64 37.82 27.97
CA LYS A 3 46.61 36.39 28.36
C LYS A 3 45.39 35.99 29.22
N LYS A 4 44.78 36.91 29.96
CA LYS A 4 43.58 36.62 30.77
C LYS A 4 42.29 36.61 29.93
N LEU A 5 42.25 37.30 28.78
CA LEU A 5 41.07 37.32 27.91
C LEU A 5 40.91 36.01 27.12
N VAL A 6 42.02 35.40 26.69
CA VAL A 6 42.02 34.14 25.92
C VAL A 6 41.58 32.95 26.79
N SER A 7 41.92 32.94 28.09
CA SER A 7 41.50 31.89 29.02
C SER A 7 40.00 31.94 29.33
N VAL A 8 39.41 33.14 29.39
CA VAL A 8 37.97 33.31 29.66
C VAL A 8 37.12 32.91 28.43
N LEU A 9 37.60 33.18 27.21
CA LEU A 9 36.95 32.73 25.97
C LEU A 9 37.04 31.21 25.78
N ALA A 10 38.15 30.57 26.13
CA ALA A 10 38.30 29.11 26.06
C ALA A 10 37.42 28.37 27.08
N VAL A 11 37.27 28.91 28.30
CA VAL A 11 36.36 28.35 29.31
C VAL A 11 34.90 28.56 28.93
N ALA A 12 34.54 29.71 28.34
CA ALA A 12 33.18 29.94 27.83
C ALA A 12 32.80 28.96 26.70
N GLY A 13 33.73 28.66 25.78
CA GLY A 13 33.54 27.66 24.72
C GLY A 13 33.28 26.24 25.25
N LEU A 14 34.06 25.80 26.25
CA LEU A 14 33.90 24.48 26.88
C LEU A 14 32.60 24.33 27.69
N TRP A 15 32.10 25.42 28.28
CA TRP A 15 30.80 25.43 28.98
C TRP A 15 29.61 25.45 28.01
N LEU A 16 29.71 26.17 26.89
CA LEU A 16 28.70 26.16 25.83
C LEU A 16 28.62 24.79 25.14
N ASP A 17 29.76 24.17 24.83
CA ASP A 17 29.79 22.81 24.27
C ASP A 17 29.28 21.76 25.27
N GLY A 18 29.58 21.90 26.56
CA GLY A 18 29.08 21.02 27.62
C GLY A 18 27.57 21.15 27.86
N ALA A 19 27.00 22.35 27.78
CA ALA A 19 25.56 22.60 27.90
C ALA A 19 24.80 22.10 26.67
N VAL A 20 25.32 22.32 25.47
CA VAL A 20 24.74 21.81 24.21
C VAL A 20 24.82 20.28 24.15
N ALA A 21 25.93 19.68 24.58
CA ALA A 21 26.05 18.22 24.68
C ALA A 21 25.07 17.62 25.70
N ARG A 22 24.93 18.22 26.89
CA ARG A 22 23.94 17.78 27.91
C ARG A 22 22.50 17.92 27.43
N SER A 23 22.16 19.02 26.74
CA SER A 23 20.83 19.23 26.15
C SER A 23 20.52 18.18 25.05
N ARG A 24 21.51 17.86 24.19
CA ARG A 24 21.37 16.82 23.16
C ARG A 24 21.23 15.41 23.75
N ILE A 25 21.90 15.12 24.86
CA ILE A 25 21.76 13.83 25.58
C ILE A 25 20.35 13.74 26.19
N SER A 26 19.91 14.77 26.91
CA SER A 26 18.57 14.82 27.52
C SER A 26 17.44 14.68 26.49
N CYS A 27 17.57 15.30 25.32
CA CYS A 27 16.59 15.18 24.23
C CYS A 27 16.52 13.77 23.62
N ARG A 28 17.66 13.07 23.54
CA ARG A 28 17.71 11.68 23.04
C ARG A 28 17.12 10.69 24.05
N ASP A 29 17.40 10.89 25.33
CA ASP A 29 16.84 10.05 26.39
C ASP A 29 15.31 10.20 26.45
N ASP A 30 14.80 11.42 26.27
CA ASP A 30 13.37 11.72 26.19
C ASP A 30 12.70 11.10 24.93
N LEU A 31 13.36 11.09 23.78
CA LEU A 31 12.84 10.41 22.59
C LEU A 31 12.82 8.88 22.75
N ASN A 32 13.89 8.29 23.29
CA ASN A 32 13.94 6.85 23.53
C ASN A 32 12.88 6.40 24.55
N ALA A 33 12.66 7.18 25.62
CA ALA A 33 11.59 6.92 26.58
C ALA A 33 10.20 6.94 25.93
N PHE A 34 9.94 7.92 25.04
CA PHE A 34 8.71 7.95 24.25
C PHE A 34 8.59 6.73 23.34
N ILE A 35 9.64 6.37 22.59
CA ILE A 35 9.63 5.20 21.69
C ILE A 35 9.27 3.93 22.46
N THR A 36 9.92 3.66 23.59
CA THR A 36 9.65 2.47 24.39
C THR A 36 8.21 2.45 24.90
N LYS A 37 7.72 3.57 25.47
CA LYS A 37 6.34 3.66 25.97
C LYS A 37 5.32 3.51 24.84
N GLN A 38 5.50 4.24 23.75
CA GLN A 38 4.57 4.25 22.63
C GLN A 38 4.57 2.93 21.86
N ASN A 39 5.69 2.20 21.80
CA ASN A 39 5.74 0.88 21.17
C ASN A 39 4.84 -0.12 21.93
N HIS A 40 4.87 -0.10 23.27
CA HIS A 40 3.97 -0.92 24.09
C HIS A 40 2.50 -0.53 23.85
N ILE A 41 2.18 0.76 23.93
CA ILE A 41 0.82 1.27 23.69
C ILE A 41 0.33 0.91 22.28
N SER A 42 1.21 0.93 21.30
CA SER A 42 0.86 0.62 19.92
C SER A 42 0.60 -0.87 19.71
N LEU A 43 1.42 -1.75 20.30
CA LEU A 43 1.15 -3.19 20.27
C LEU A 43 -0.18 -3.53 20.97
N ASP A 44 -0.43 -2.95 22.16
CA ASP A 44 -1.71 -3.11 22.85
C ASP A 44 -2.88 -2.54 22.01
N GLY A 45 -2.64 -1.42 21.32
CA GLY A 45 -3.59 -0.79 20.40
C GLY A 45 -3.99 -1.69 19.24
N VAL A 46 -3.01 -2.36 18.63
CA VAL A 46 -3.25 -3.39 17.59
C VAL A 46 -4.10 -4.52 18.16
N LEU A 47 -3.68 -5.12 19.28
CA LEU A 47 -4.35 -6.28 19.86
C LEU A 47 -5.78 -5.94 20.34
N ALA A 48 -5.99 -4.73 20.84
CA ALA A 48 -7.32 -4.24 21.23
C ALA A 48 -8.32 -4.20 20.05
N ASN A 49 -7.84 -4.02 18.82
CA ASN A 49 -8.68 -3.92 17.62
C ASN A 49 -8.86 -5.26 16.89
N ILE A 50 -8.38 -6.38 17.44
CA ILE A 50 -8.51 -7.72 16.83
C ILE A 50 -9.59 -8.52 17.57
N GLY A 51 -10.57 -9.03 16.82
CA GLY A 51 -11.60 -9.90 17.38
C GLY A 51 -11.07 -11.27 17.82
N SER A 52 -11.73 -11.97 18.74
CA SER A 52 -13.01 -11.65 19.38
C SER A 52 -12.88 -11.07 20.80
N ASP A 53 -11.67 -11.01 21.33
CA ASP A 53 -11.33 -10.64 22.71
C ASP A 53 -10.62 -9.28 22.82
N GLY A 54 -10.31 -8.62 21.70
CA GLY A 54 -9.79 -7.27 21.68
C GLY A 54 -10.74 -6.29 22.37
N SER A 55 -10.22 -5.48 23.29
CA SER A 55 -11.02 -4.58 24.14
C SER A 55 -11.81 -3.53 23.36
N ARG A 56 -11.39 -3.21 22.13
CA ARG A 56 -12.04 -2.28 21.20
C ARG A 56 -12.72 -3.00 20.01
N ALA A 57 -12.65 -4.32 19.94
CA ALA A 57 -13.20 -5.15 18.86
C ALA A 57 -14.37 -6.04 19.33
N GLN A 58 -15.07 -5.62 20.38
CA GLN A 58 -16.21 -6.37 20.93
C GLN A 58 -17.30 -6.57 19.86
N GLY A 59 -17.66 -7.83 19.61
CA GLY A 59 -18.61 -8.23 18.56
C GLY A 59 -17.98 -8.50 17.19
N ALA A 60 -16.69 -8.26 17.00
CA ALA A 60 -15.95 -8.74 15.83
C ALA A 60 -15.68 -10.25 15.94
N ALA A 61 -15.65 -10.95 14.81
CA ALA A 61 -15.31 -12.37 14.77
C ALA A 61 -13.84 -12.60 15.14
N ALA A 62 -13.53 -13.80 15.67
CA ALA A 62 -12.15 -14.19 15.94
C ALA A 62 -11.28 -14.07 14.67
N GLY A 63 -10.16 -13.35 14.77
CA GLY A 63 -9.24 -13.12 13.66
C GLY A 63 -9.63 -12.01 12.69
N ALA A 64 -10.80 -11.37 12.86
CA ALA A 64 -11.14 -10.15 12.15
C ALA A 64 -10.34 -8.97 12.74
N VAL A 65 -9.67 -8.20 11.89
CA VAL A 65 -8.98 -6.97 12.30
C VAL A 65 -9.90 -5.80 11.99
N VAL A 66 -10.35 -5.09 13.01
CA VAL A 66 -11.13 -3.86 12.83
C VAL A 66 -10.15 -2.75 12.45
N ALA A 67 -10.42 -1.99 11.38
CA ALA A 67 -9.53 -0.89 10.98
C ALA A 67 -9.47 0.19 12.08
N SER A 68 -10.64 0.58 12.60
CA SER A 68 -10.77 1.47 13.77
C SER A 68 -12.07 1.17 14.52
N PRO A 69 -12.12 1.36 15.85
CA PRO A 69 -13.36 1.28 16.62
C PRO A 69 -14.39 2.37 16.28
N SER A 70 -14.03 3.37 15.46
CA SER A 70 -14.93 4.42 15.02
C SER A 70 -16.08 3.86 14.19
N LYS A 71 -17.32 4.20 14.57
CA LYS A 71 -18.57 3.78 13.91
C LYS A 71 -19.29 4.93 13.20
N SER A 72 -18.71 6.12 13.21
CA SER A 72 -19.30 7.34 12.66
C SER A 72 -18.24 8.42 12.47
N ASP A 73 -18.28 9.11 11.33
CA ASP A 73 -17.41 10.27 10.99
C ASP A 73 -15.91 10.10 11.33
N PRO A 74 -15.22 9.14 10.68
CA PRO A 74 -15.74 8.19 9.70
C PRO A 74 -16.16 6.85 10.33
N ASP A 75 -17.01 6.09 9.64
CA ASP A 75 -17.36 4.71 10.03
C ASP A 75 -16.33 3.72 9.46
N TYR A 76 -15.45 3.24 10.34
CA TYR A 76 -14.34 2.33 10.03
C TYR A 76 -14.52 0.98 10.74
N TRP A 77 -15.73 0.67 11.19
CA TRP A 77 -16.06 -0.59 11.85
C TRP A 77 -16.22 -1.75 10.85
N TYR A 78 -15.16 -2.00 10.09
CA TYR A 78 -15.04 -3.04 9.09
C TYR A 78 -13.64 -3.65 9.15
N THR A 79 -13.48 -4.79 8.48
CA THR A 79 -12.19 -5.44 8.30
C THR A 79 -11.77 -5.28 6.84
N TRP A 80 -10.65 -4.57 6.62
CA TRP A 80 -10.04 -4.44 5.30
C TRP A 80 -9.01 -5.54 5.10
N SER A 81 -9.00 -6.16 3.92
CA SER A 81 -8.04 -7.22 3.56
C SER A 81 -6.60 -6.71 3.68
N ARG A 82 -6.34 -5.47 3.21
CA ARG A 82 -5.04 -4.80 3.29
C ARG A 82 -4.60 -4.56 4.73
N ASP A 83 -5.39 -3.82 5.51
CA ASP A 83 -5.06 -3.47 6.90
C ASP A 83 -4.82 -4.71 7.75
N SER A 84 -5.66 -5.74 7.57
CA SER A 84 -5.52 -7.02 8.26
C SER A 84 -4.21 -7.71 7.90
N ALA A 85 -3.88 -7.81 6.61
CA ALA A 85 -2.67 -8.47 6.14
C ALA A 85 -1.39 -7.72 6.57
N LEU A 86 -1.37 -6.39 6.46
CA LEU A 86 -0.24 -5.56 6.89
C LEU A 86 -0.02 -5.64 8.40
N THR A 87 -1.11 -5.60 9.18
CA THR A 87 -1.06 -5.76 10.64
C THR A 87 -0.55 -7.15 11.03
N PHE A 88 -1.08 -8.21 10.42
CA PHE A 88 -0.64 -9.56 10.73
C PHE A 88 0.78 -9.86 10.25
N LYS A 89 1.27 -9.21 9.19
CA LYS A 89 2.69 -9.27 8.83
C LYS A 89 3.57 -8.78 9.99
N VAL A 90 3.24 -7.65 10.61
CA VAL A 90 3.98 -7.14 11.80
C VAL A 90 3.87 -8.11 12.98
N LEU A 91 2.68 -8.63 13.29
CA LEU A 91 2.49 -9.59 14.39
C LEU A 91 3.24 -10.91 14.17
N ILE A 92 3.30 -11.40 12.92
CA ILE A 92 4.06 -12.60 12.56
C ILE A 92 5.57 -12.34 12.71
N GLU A 93 6.06 -11.17 12.31
CA GLU A 93 7.46 -10.80 12.53
C GLU A 93 7.81 -10.73 14.02
N LEU A 94 6.97 -10.11 14.86
CA LEU A 94 7.15 -10.10 16.32
C LEU A 94 7.11 -11.51 16.93
N PHE A 95 6.20 -12.35 16.45
CA PHE A 95 6.11 -13.75 16.86
C PHE A 95 7.41 -14.51 16.55
N ILE A 96 7.94 -14.35 15.34
CA ILE A 96 9.23 -14.93 14.93
C ILE A 96 10.35 -14.38 15.81
N GLY A 97 10.34 -13.08 16.09
CA GLY A 97 11.29 -12.37 16.95
C GLY A 97 11.24 -12.75 18.43
N GLY A 98 10.23 -13.50 18.88
CA GLY A 98 10.18 -14.12 20.20
C GLY A 98 8.85 -14.00 20.94
N ASN A 99 7.91 -13.16 20.48
CA ASN A 99 6.63 -12.99 21.15
C ASN A 99 5.66 -14.14 20.83
N LYS A 100 5.89 -15.31 21.44
CA LYS A 100 5.16 -16.55 21.14
C LYS A 100 3.68 -16.52 21.53
N SER A 101 3.27 -15.58 22.40
CA SER A 101 1.85 -15.42 22.79
C SER A 101 0.95 -14.96 21.63
N LEU A 102 1.53 -14.47 20.53
CA LEU A 102 0.80 -14.01 19.35
C LEU A 102 0.31 -15.16 18.45
N GLN A 103 0.80 -16.39 18.63
CA GLN A 103 0.46 -17.52 17.75
C GLN A 103 -1.05 -17.79 17.65
N PRO A 104 -1.84 -17.82 18.76
CA PRO A 104 -3.29 -18.02 18.66
C PRO A 104 -3.99 -16.96 17.81
N LYS A 105 -3.51 -15.71 17.82
CA LYS A 105 -4.08 -14.63 16.97
C LYS A 105 -3.80 -14.89 15.49
N ILE A 106 -2.59 -15.36 15.17
CA ILE A 106 -2.20 -15.72 13.79
C ILE A 106 -3.08 -16.87 13.28
N GLU A 107 -3.35 -17.87 14.11
CA GLU A 107 -4.23 -19.00 13.77
C GLU A 107 -5.71 -18.60 13.60
N GLN A 108 -6.20 -17.70 14.46
CA GLN A 108 -7.52 -17.09 14.30
C GLN A 108 -7.63 -16.29 13.00
N TYR A 109 -6.61 -15.51 12.65
CA TYR A 109 -6.55 -14.79 11.39
C TYR A 109 -6.62 -15.73 10.18
N MET A 110 -5.81 -16.80 10.15
CA MET A 110 -5.89 -17.81 9.08
C MET A 110 -7.30 -18.38 8.92
N THR A 111 -7.97 -18.68 10.04
CA THR A 111 -9.34 -19.18 10.06
C THR A 111 -10.32 -18.15 9.49
N ALA A 112 -10.19 -16.87 9.89
CA ALA A 112 -11.01 -15.77 9.38
C ALA A 112 -10.81 -15.57 7.86
N GLN A 113 -9.56 -15.60 7.38
CA GLN A 113 -9.23 -15.44 5.97
C GLN A 113 -9.75 -16.60 5.12
N THR A 114 -9.68 -17.83 5.63
CA THR A 114 -10.27 -19.01 4.97
C THR A 114 -11.77 -18.82 4.76
N ARG A 115 -12.47 -18.27 5.74
CA ARG A 115 -13.90 -17.94 5.60
C ARG A 115 -14.12 -16.82 4.59
N LEU A 116 -13.39 -15.71 4.68
CA LEU A 116 -13.53 -14.56 3.78
C LEU A 116 -13.26 -14.90 2.32
N GLN A 117 -12.28 -15.74 2.02
CA GLN A 117 -12.04 -16.23 0.64
C GLN A 117 -13.22 -17.01 0.07
N GLY A 118 -14.15 -17.51 0.91
CA GLY A 118 -15.38 -18.18 0.48
C GLY A 118 -16.60 -17.25 0.34
N VAL A 119 -16.49 -15.97 0.70
CA VAL A 119 -17.63 -15.03 0.70
C VAL A 119 -17.81 -14.43 -0.69
N SER A 120 -18.95 -14.70 -1.32
CA SER A 120 -19.39 -13.94 -2.50
C SER A 120 -19.73 -12.50 -2.11
N ASN A 121 -19.28 -11.55 -2.91
CA ASN A 121 -19.34 -10.12 -2.62
C ASN A 121 -19.48 -9.32 -3.93
N PRO A 122 -19.65 -7.98 -3.88
CA PRO A 122 -19.83 -7.18 -5.09
C PRO A 122 -18.69 -7.25 -6.11
N SER A 123 -17.45 -7.55 -5.72
CA SER A 123 -16.33 -7.76 -6.66
C SER A 123 -16.37 -9.13 -7.36
N GLY A 124 -17.10 -10.13 -6.83
CA GLY A 124 -17.08 -11.48 -7.40
C GLY A 124 -17.43 -12.60 -6.42
N GLY A 125 -17.47 -13.83 -6.95
CA GLY A 125 -17.42 -15.05 -6.16
C GLY A 125 -15.98 -15.46 -5.82
N PRO A 126 -15.80 -16.54 -5.04
CA PRO A 126 -14.48 -17.04 -4.61
C PRO A 126 -13.47 -17.28 -5.73
N ASP A 127 -13.93 -17.63 -6.94
CA ASP A 127 -13.07 -17.93 -8.09
C ASP A 127 -13.29 -16.94 -9.26
N THR A 128 -14.15 -15.93 -9.08
CA THR A 128 -14.55 -14.97 -10.13
C THR A 128 -14.31 -13.52 -9.75
N GLY A 129 -13.27 -13.27 -8.93
CA GLY A 129 -12.80 -11.92 -8.60
C GLY A 129 -13.07 -11.45 -7.16
N GLY A 130 -13.84 -12.20 -6.38
CA GLY A 130 -14.26 -11.81 -5.03
C GLY A 130 -13.11 -11.63 -4.02
N LEU A 131 -11.94 -12.20 -4.28
CA LEU A 131 -10.74 -12.00 -3.46
C LEU A 131 -10.21 -10.57 -3.51
N GLY A 132 -10.54 -9.80 -4.55
CA GLY A 132 -10.18 -8.38 -4.68
C GLY A 132 -11.15 -7.43 -3.98
N GLU A 133 -12.12 -7.93 -3.21
CA GLU A 133 -12.98 -7.06 -2.40
C GLU A 133 -12.16 -6.43 -1.26
N PRO A 134 -12.16 -5.08 -1.14
CA PRO A 134 -11.31 -4.40 -0.19
C PRO A 134 -11.68 -4.69 1.26
N LYS A 135 -12.98 -4.71 1.56
CA LYS A 135 -13.50 -4.72 2.93
C LYS A 135 -14.73 -5.59 3.13
N PHE A 136 -14.89 -6.04 4.37
CA PHE A 136 -16.00 -6.88 4.83
C PHE A 136 -16.50 -6.38 6.17
N HIS A 137 -17.71 -6.75 6.57
CA HIS A 137 -18.16 -6.53 7.94
C HIS A 137 -17.29 -7.34 8.92
N VAL A 138 -17.11 -6.83 10.14
CA VAL A 138 -16.27 -7.46 11.18
C VAL A 138 -16.77 -8.84 11.63
N ASN A 139 -17.99 -9.23 11.27
CA ASN A 139 -18.55 -10.56 11.48
C ASN A 139 -18.27 -11.54 10.31
N LEU A 140 -17.41 -11.14 9.36
CA LEU A 140 -16.98 -11.88 8.18
C LEU A 140 -18.09 -12.09 7.13
N THR A 141 -18.96 -11.11 6.95
CA THR A 141 -19.95 -11.07 5.85
C THR A 141 -19.62 -9.97 4.84
N ALA A 142 -20.11 -10.12 3.60
CA ALA A 142 -19.88 -9.16 2.53
C ALA A 142 -20.41 -7.77 2.87
N PHE A 143 -19.60 -6.73 2.61
CA PHE A 143 -20.09 -5.35 2.54
C PHE A 143 -20.71 -5.11 1.16
N THR A 144 -21.98 -4.73 1.12
CA THR A 144 -22.75 -4.63 -0.13
C THR A 144 -22.96 -3.19 -0.62
N GLY A 145 -22.46 -2.18 0.11
CA GLY A 145 -22.55 -0.79 -0.31
C GLY A 145 -21.58 -0.40 -1.43
N PRO A 146 -21.78 0.78 -2.07
CA PRO A 146 -20.82 1.34 -3.03
C PRO A 146 -19.44 1.54 -2.39
N TRP A 147 -18.37 1.29 -3.17
CA TRP A 147 -16.98 1.43 -2.71
C TRP A 147 -16.00 1.43 -3.89
N GLY A 148 -14.79 1.94 -3.69
CA GLY A 148 -13.67 1.83 -4.64
C GLY A 148 -13.15 0.39 -4.72
N ARG A 149 -13.76 -0.43 -5.59
CA ARG A 149 -13.47 -1.85 -5.79
C ARG A 149 -13.29 -2.21 -7.28
N PRO A 150 -12.54 -3.28 -7.61
CA PRO A 150 -11.72 -4.09 -6.72
C PRO A 150 -10.43 -3.34 -6.30
N GLN A 151 -9.83 -3.78 -5.21
CA GLN A 151 -8.45 -3.44 -4.85
C GLN A 151 -7.62 -4.72 -4.89
N ARG A 152 -6.57 -4.71 -5.70
CA ARG A 152 -5.85 -5.93 -6.10
C ARG A 152 -4.63 -6.23 -5.25
N ASP A 153 -4.36 -5.41 -4.24
CA ASP A 153 -3.26 -5.52 -3.28
C ASP A 153 -3.59 -6.46 -2.11
N GLY A 154 -4.86 -6.57 -1.71
CA GLY A 154 -5.29 -7.43 -0.59
C GLY A 154 -4.79 -8.88 -0.69
N PRO A 155 -5.05 -9.61 -1.80
CA PRO A 155 -4.57 -10.98 -1.98
C PRO A 155 -3.05 -11.12 -1.88
N PRO A 156 -2.20 -10.40 -2.64
CA PRO A 156 -0.76 -10.56 -2.51
C PRO A 156 -0.24 -10.19 -1.12
N LEU A 157 -0.79 -9.17 -0.44
CA LEU A 157 -0.39 -8.83 0.94
C LEU A 157 -0.72 -9.96 1.93
N ARG A 158 -1.90 -10.59 1.80
CA ARG A 158 -2.29 -11.73 2.63
C ARG A 158 -1.40 -12.95 2.36
N ALA A 159 -1.10 -13.23 1.09
CA ALA A 159 -0.16 -14.27 0.69
C ALA A 159 1.23 -14.04 1.30
N THR A 160 1.72 -12.79 1.30
CA THR A 160 2.99 -12.41 1.93
C THR A 160 3.00 -12.69 3.42
N ALA A 161 2.01 -12.19 4.17
CA ALA A 161 1.94 -12.40 5.61
C ALA A 161 1.97 -13.89 5.96
N LEU A 162 1.14 -14.69 5.26
CA LEU A 162 1.04 -16.13 5.51
C LEU A 162 2.26 -16.91 5.01
N THR A 163 2.96 -16.45 3.97
CA THR A 163 4.21 -17.08 3.50
C THR A 163 5.31 -16.96 4.55
N ILE A 164 5.41 -15.81 5.22
CA ILE A 164 6.36 -15.62 6.33
C ILE A 164 6.08 -16.63 7.46
N TYR A 165 4.82 -16.81 7.84
CA TYR A 165 4.44 -17.78 8.87
C TYR A 165 4.65 -19.24 8.42
N ALA A 166 4.33 -19.56 7.17
CA ALA A 166 4.55 -20.90 6.59
C ALA A 166 6.03 -21.28 6.59
N ASN A 167 6.92 -20.34 6.22
CA ASN A 167 8.37 -20.57 6.29
C ASN A 167 8.85 -20.80 7.73
N TRP A 168 8.31 -20.05 8.70
CA TRP A 168 8.60 -20.31 10.12
C TRP A 168 8.13 -21.71 10.55
N LEU A 169 6.93 -22.14 10.15
CA LEU A 169 6.42 -23.49 10.43
C LEU A 169 7.36 -24.55 9.86
N ILE A 170 7.76 -24.44 8.59
CA ILE A 170 8.71 -25.38 7.96
C ILE A 170 10.00 -25.48 8.78
N ALA A 171 10.59 -24.34 9.14
CA ALA A 171 11.83 -24.29 9.92
C ALA A 171 11.70 -24.87 11.35
N ASN A 172 10.47 -25.01 11.86
CA ASN A 172 10.19 -25.49 13.23
C ASN A 172 9.42 -26.83 13.23
N GLY A 173 9.53 -27.64 12.18
CA GLY A 173 8.94 -28.98 12.11
C GLY A 173 7.44 -29.02 11.76
N GLY A 174 6.81 -27.86 11.51
CA GLY A 174 5.41 -27.69 11.14
C GLY A 174 5.11 -27.83 9.64
N GLN A 175 5.91 -28.58 8.88
CA GLN A 175 5.76 -28.69 7.42
C GLN A 175 4.36 -29.20 6.99
N ALA A 176 3.77 -30.12 7.74
CA ALA A 176 2.41 -30.60 7.47
C ALA A 176 1.35 -29.49 7.64
N GLN A 177 1.47 -28.66 8.68
CA GLN A 177 0.59 -27.51 8.89
C GLN A 177 0.77 -26.47 7.79
N ALA A 178 2.02 -26.15 7.42
CA ALA A 178 2.31 -25.26 6.30
C ALA A 178 1.67 -25.77 5.00
N ALA A 179 1.82 -27.05 4.68
CA ALA A 179 1.33 -27.65 3.43
C ALA A 179 -0.19 -27.83 3.36
N ASN A 180 -0.84 -28.18 4.49
CA ASN A 180 -2.24 -28.61 4.50
C ASN A 180 -3.19 -27.53 5.04
N THR A 181 -2.70 -26.59 5.85
CA THR A 181 -3.53 -25.55 6.47
C THR A 181 -3.24 -24.18 5.88
N VAL A 182 -1.97 -23.80 5.75
CA VAL A 182 -1.60 -22.43 5.33
C VAL A 182 -1.57 -22.30 3.81
N TRP A 183 -0.95 -23.26 3.12
CA TRP A 183 -0.79 -23.22 1.66
C TRP A 183 -2.10 -23.07 0.88
N PRO A 184 -3.22 -23.74 1.22
CA PRO A 184 -4.47 -23.54 0.48
C PRO A 184 -4.98 -22.09 0.46
N ILE A 185 -4.74 -21.32 1.53
CA ILE A 185 -5.09 -19.90 1.60
C ILE A 185 -4.20 -19.10 0.65
N ILE A 186 -2.88 -19.32 0.75
CA ILE A 186 -1.86 -18.66 -0.08
C ILE A 186 -2.10 -18.96 -1.57
N ALA A 187 -2.34 -20.22 -1.93
CA ALA A 187 -2.50 -20.64 -3.32
C ALA A 187 -3.66 -19.92 -4.03
N LYS A 188 -4.78 -19.67 -3.34
CA LYS A 188 -5.90 -18.89 -3.89
C LYS A 188 -5.53 -17.43 -4.15
N ASP A 189 -4.81 -16.82 -3.21
CA ASP A 189 -4.36 -15.43 -3.34
C ASP A 189 -3.32 -15.26 -4.46
N LEU A 190 -2.40 -16.22 -4.61
CA LEU A 190 -1.43 -16.24 -5.69
C LEU A 190 -2.09 -16.46 -7.05
N ALA A 191 -3.08 -17.36 -7.14
CA ALA A 191 -3.86 -17.56 -8.36
C ALA A 191 -4.61 -16.28 -8.78
N TYR A 192 -5.23 -15.58 -7.83
CA TYR A 192 -5.82 -14.26 -8.09
C TYR A 192 -4.76 -13.27 -8.61
N THR A 193 -3.61 -13.20 -7.95
CA THR A 193 -2.52 -12.28 -8.33
C THR A 193 -2.03 -12.55 -9.75
N VAL A 194 -1.77 -13.83 -10.10
CA VAL A 194 -1.40 -14.26 -11.45
C VAL A 194 -2.45 -13.83 -12.49
N GLN A 195 -3.73 -13.98 -12.18
CA GLN A 195 -4.81 -13.70 -13.11
C GLN A 195 -5.05 -12.19 -13.33
N TYR A 196 -4.89 -11.37 -12.29
CA TYR A 196 -5.39 -9.99 -12.29
C TYR A 196 -4.32 -8.89 -12.15
N TRP A 197 -3.04 -9.20 -11.97
CA TRP A 197 -2.01 -8.16 -11.76
C TRP A 197 -1.92 -7.13 -12.91
N ASN A 198 -2.20 -7.53 -14.15
CA ASN A 198 -2.17 -6.65 -15.32
C ASN A 198 -3.55 -6.06 -15.66
N ARG A 199 -4.40 -5.85 -14.65
CA ARG A 199 -5.70 -5.17 -14.76
C ARG A 199 -5.71 -3.98 -13.81
N THR A 200 -6.38 -2.90 -14.20
CA THR A 200 -6.55 -1.76 -13.29
C THR A 200 -7.41 -2.14 -12.09
N GLY A 201 -7.23 -1.41 -11.01
CA GLY A 201 -8.04 -1.48 -9.80
C GLY A 201 -7.80 -0.22 -8.99
N PHE A 202 -8.53 -0.07 -7.88
CA PHE A 202 -8.31 1.03 -6.97
C PHE A 202 -6.98 0.87 -6.23
N ASP A 203 -6.33 2.00 -5.97
CA ASP A 203 -5.11 2.08 -5.20
C ASP A 203 -5.35 1.88 -3.69
N LEU A 204 -4.28 1.89 -2.90
CA LEU A 204 -4.37 1.73 -1.44
C LEU A 204 -5.14 2.87 -0.74
N TRP A 205 -5.39 3.98 -1.40
CA TRP A 205 -6.22 5.06 -0.86
C TRP A 205 -7.69 4.93 -1.23
N GLU A 206 -8.05 3.88 -1.97
CA GLU A 206 -9.42 3.56 -2.38
C GLU A 206 -10.04 4.61 -3.32
N GLU A 207 -9.20 5.36 -4.03
CA GLU A 207 -9.58 6.58 -4.77
C GLU A 207 -9.31 6.47 -6.26
N ILE A 208 -8.11 6.03 -6.64
CA ILE A 208 -7.63 6.07 -8.02
C ILE A 208 -7.73 4.70 -8.64
N ASN A 209 -8.66 4.54 -9.60
CA ASN A 209 -8.72 3.35 -10.44
C ASN A 209 -7.72 3.46 -11.60
N GLY A 210 -6.58 2.79 -11.44
CA GLY A 210 -5.49 2.78 -12.39
C GLY A 210 -4.56 1.60 -12.13
N SER A 211 -3.27 1.79 -12.34
CA SER A 211 -2.23 0.85 -11.92
C SER A 211 -1.40 1.49 -10.81
N SER A 212 -1.49 0.95 -9.60
CA SER A 212 -0.82 1.48 -8.41
C SER A 212 0.53 0.79 -8.17
N PHE A 213 1.54 1.58 -7.81
CA PHE A 213 2.89 1.09 -7.53
C PHE A 213 2.88 0.09 -6.38
N PHE A 214 2.23 0.44 -5.26
CA PHE A 214 2.04 -0.43 -4.10
C PHE A 214 1.42 -1.78 -4.44
N THR A 215 0.37 -1.77 -5.25
CA THR A 215 -0.33 -3.00 -5.66
C THR A 215 0.58 -3.93 -6.46
N LEU A 216 1.36 -3.39 -7.40
CA LEU A 216 2.29 -4.20 -8.19
C LEU A 216 3.53 -4.63 -7.40
N SER A 217 4.04 -3.79 -6.50
CA SER A 217 5.14 -4.15 -5.61
C SER A 217 4.76 -5.32 -4.70
N ALA A 218 3.54 -5.29 -4.13
CA ALA A 218 3.00 -6.40 -3.36
C ALA A 218 2.83 -7.66 -4.24
N SER A 219 2.26 -7.51 -5.44
CA SER A 219 2.06 -8.62 -6.39
C SER A 219 3.37 -9.30 -6.77
N PHE A 220 4.39 -8.50 -7.12
CA PHE A 220 5.72 -8.99 -7.47
C PHE A 220 6.33 -9.82 -6.33
N ARG A 221 6.39 -9.25 -5.12
CA ARG A 221 6.91 -9.94 -3.94
C ARG A 221 6.18 -11.25 -3.68
N ALA A 222 4.85 -11.22 -3.66
CA ALA A 222 4.02 -12.38 -3.36
C ALA A 222 4.26 -13.53 -4.35
N LEU A 223 4.37 -13.24 -5.65
CA LEU A 223 4.64 -14.28 -6.65
C LEU A 223 6.03 -14.90 -6.49
N VAL A 224 7.05 -14.12 -6.15
CA VAL A 224 8.44 -14.62 -5.94
C VAL A 224 8.51 -15.52 -4.71
N GLU A 225 8.04 -15.03 -3.55
CA GLU A 225 8.13 -15.80 -2.31
C GLU A 225 7.15 -16.99 -2.31
N GLY A 226 5.99 -16.82 -2.96
CA GLY A 226 5.00 -17.89 -3.16
C GLY A 226 5.51 -19.03 -4.04
N ALA A 227 6.22 -18.72 -5.14
CA ALA A 227 6.85 -19.75 -5.97
C ALA A 227 7.93 -20.53 -5.21
N THR A 228 8.71 -19.83 -4.39
CA THR A 228 9.73 -20.46 -3.54
C THR A 228 9.10 -21.37 -2.48
N LEU A 229 8.06 -20.90 -1.78
CA LEU A 229 7.32 -21.69 -0.81
C LEU A 229 6.67 -22.92 -1.44
N ALA A 230 6.09 -22.77 -2.64
CA ALA A 230 5.48 -23.89 -3.37
C ALA A 230 6.47 -25.04 -3.57
N LYS A 231 7.68 -24.72 -4.02
CA LYS A 231 8.78 -25.70 -4.19
C LYS A 231 9.14 -26.36 -2.87
N ALA A 232 9.29 -25.59 -1.79
CA ALA A 232 9.62 -26.10 -0.47
C ALA A 232 8.56 -27.08 0.09
N LEU A 233 7.29 -26.89 -0.27
CA LEU A 233 6.17 -27.73 0.16
C LEU A 233 5.82 -28.87 -0.82
N GLY A 234 6.52 -28.98 -1.96
CA GLY A 234 6.14 -29.92 -3.03
C GLY A 234 4.77 -29.62 -3.65
N LYS A 235 4.40 -28.33 -3.72
CA LYS A 235 3.16 -27.81 -4.31
C LYS A 235 3.45 -27.05 -5.61
N GLN A 236 2.38 -26.71 -6.33
CA GLN A 236 2.47 -25.94 -7.58
C GLN A 236 2.00 -24.49 -7.36
N CYS A 237 2.69 -23.55 -8.00
CA CYS A 237 2.26 -22.16 -8.14
C CYS A 237 2.23 -21.85 -9.65
N PRO A 238 1.14 -22.21 -10.35
CA PRO A 238 1.06 -22.03 -11.81
C PRO A 238 1.34 -20.58 -12.20
N ASP A 239 2.23 -20.40 -13.18
CA ASP A 239 2.62 -19.11 -13.76
C ASP A 239 3.18 -18.03 -12.81
N CYS A 240 3.45 -18.36 -11.55
CA CYS A 240 4.04 -17.41 -10.59
C CYS A 240 5.45 -16.99 -11.03
N GLU A 241 6.31 -17.96 -11.40
CA GLU A 241 7.67 -17.68 -11.88
C GLU A 241 7.68 -16.98 -13.25
N THR A 242 6.67 -17.25 -14.09
CA THR A 242 6.53 -16.61 -15.41
C THR A 242 6.07 -15.16 -15.29
N ASN A 243 5.18 -14.85 -14.34
CA ASN A 243 4.62 -13.51 -14.19
C ASN A 243 5.46 -12.57 -13.32
N ALA A 244 6.22 -13.08 -12.35
CA ALA A 244 7.03 -12.20 -11.49
C ALA A 244 7.99 -11.27 -12.28
N PRO A 245 8.76 -11.75 -13.28
CA PRO A 245 9.59 -10.87 -14.11
C PRO A 245 8.78 -9.87 -14.98
N ARG A 246 7.56 -10.24 -15.41
CA ARG A 246 6.67 -9.35 -16.16
C ARG A 246 6.18 -8.20 -15.29
N ILE A 247 5.78 -8.48 -14.05
CA ILE A 247 5.42 -7.46 -13.06
C ILE A 247 6.63 -6.56 -12.78
N LEU A 248 7.81 -7.15 -12.57
CA LEU A 248 9.03 -6.37 -12.35
C LEU A 248 9.34 -5.42 -13.51
N CYS A 249 9.12 -5.86 -14.76
CA CYS A 249 9.25 -5.02 -15.93
C CYS A 249 8.25 -3.86 -15.91
N PHE A 250 6.97 -4.14 -15.58
CA PHE A 250 5.96 -3.10 -15.49
C PHE A 250 6.22 -2.10 -14.35
N LEU A 251 6.77 -2.56 -13.21
CA LEU A 251 7.18 -1.68 -12.10
C LEU A 251 8.18 -0.60 -12.54
N GLN A 252 8.97 -0.82 -13.60
CA GLN A 252 9.90 0.18 -14.08
C GLN A 252 9.21 1.40 -14.70
N SER A 253 7.97 1.23 -15.21
CA SER A 253 7.18 2.31 -15.83
C SER A 253 6.74 3.40 -14.84
N PHE A 254 6.82 3.13 -13.54
CA PHE A 254 6.46 4.09 -12.49
C PHE A 254 7.60 5.09 -12.22
N TRP A 255 8.83 4.80 -12.65
CA TRP A 255 9.93 5.75 -12.55
C TRP A 255 9.93 6.72 -13.73
N ALA A 256 9.54 7.98 -13.49
CA ALA A 256 9.41 8.97 -14.56
C ALA A 256 10.32 10.19 -14.36
N SER A 257 9.97 11.10 -13.45
CA SER A 257 10.54 12.45 -13.36
C SER A 257 11.51 12.63 -12.19
N GLY A 258 12.38 11.64 -11.96
CA GLY A 258 13.29 11.62 -10.80
C GLY A 258 12.61 11.22 -9.48
N TYR A 259 11.37 10.75 -9.54
CA TYR A 259 10.60 10.15 -8.46
C TYR A 259 9.64 9.10 -9.04
N ILE A 260 8.94 8.38 -8.17
CA ILE A 260 7.96 7.35 -8.55
C ILE A 260 6.60 8.03 -8.71
N ASP A 261 6.04 8.00 -9.93
CA ASP A 261 4.63 8.34 -10.16
C ASP A 261 3.79 7.17 -9.66
N SER A 262 3.12 7.33 -8.53
CA SER A 262 2.56 6.20 -7.76
C SER A 262 1.32 5.56 -8.38
N ASN A 263 0.66 6.24 -9.32
CA ASN A 263 -0.49 5.71 -10.05
C ASN A 263 -0.40 6.08 -11.53
N ILE A 264 -0.27 5.07 -12.40
CA ILE A 264 -0.21 5.26 -13.86
C ILE A 264 -1.41 4.58 -14.55
N ASN A 265 -1.47 4.68 -15.88
CA ASN A 265 -2.61 4.21 -16.70
C ASN A 265 -3.95 4.88 -16.33
N VAL A 266 -3.87 6.11 -15.85
CA VAL A 266 -5.00 6.97 -15.49
C VAL A 266 -4.56 8.43 -15.69
N ASN A 267 -5.52 9.30 -15.98
CA ASN A 267 -5.32 10.75 -15.96
C ASN A 267 -6.10 11.31 -14.77
N ASP A 268 -5.50 11.27 -13.58
CA ASP A 268 -6.12 11.72 -12.33
C ASP A 268 -5.83 13.18 -11.97
N GLY A 269 -4.91 13.83 -12.70
CA GLY A 269 -4.49 15.20 -12.45
C GLY A 269 -3.57 15.37 -11.25
N ARG A 270 -3.05 14.29 -10.66
CA ARG A 270 -2.09 14.32 -9.55
C ARG A 270 -0.66 14.33 -10.07
N THR A 271 0.27 14.77 -9.22
CA THR A 271 1.71 14.78 -9.51
C THR A 271 2.36 13.40 -9.47
N GLY A 272 1.70 12.41 -8.86
CA GLY A 272 2.24 11.07 -8.62
C GLY A 272 3.10 10.94 -7.35
N LYS A 273 3.47 12.05 -6.69
CA LYS A 273 4.26 12.06 -5.44
C LYS A 273 3.38 11.68 -4.26
N ASP A 274 3.45 10.41 -3.90
CA ASP A 274 2.57 9.81 -2.89
C ASP A 274 3.38 8.89 -1.98
N VAL A 275 3.07 8.90 -0.68
CA VAL A 275 3.67 7.99 0.31
C VAL A 275 3.38 6.51 0.01
N ASN A 276 2.41 6.20 -0.87
CA ASN A 276 2.27 4.92 -1.58
C ASN A 276 3.64 4.31 -1.92
N SER A 277 4.50 5.10 -2.58
CA SER A 277 5.83 4.67 -3.01
C SER A 277 6.79 4.33 -1.85
N ILE A 278 6.73 5.09 -0.74
CA ILE A 278 7.52 4.85 0.47
C ILE A 278 7.02 3.60 1.20
N ILE A 279 5.69 3.47 1.37
CA ILE A 279 5.02 2.30 1.94
C ILE A 279 5.39 1.05 1.14
N SER A 280 5.40 1.14 -0.18
CA SER A 280 5.82 0.05 -1.07
C SER A 280 7.24 -0.42 -0.77
N SER A 281 8.20 0.51 -0.70
CA SER A 281 9.61 0.21 -0.45
C SER A 281 9.84 -0.49 0.90
N ILE A 282 9.14 -0.08 1.97
CA ILE A 282 9.26 -0.73 3.29
C ILE A 282 8.56 -2.10 3.34
N HIS A 283 7.49 -2.30 2.57
CA HIS A 283 6.78 -3.57 2.51
C HIS A 283 7.39 -4.56 1.51
N THR A 284 8.29 -4.14 0.63
CA THR A 284 9.15 -5.01 -0.21
C THR A 284 10.61 -5.01 0.20
N PHE A 285 10.94 -4.44 1.37
CA PHE A 285 12.27 -4.51 1.97
C PHE A 285 12.74 -5.97 2.11
N ASP A 286 13.95 -6.25 1.61
CA ASP A 286 14.68 -7.50 1.84
C ASP A 286 16.03 -7.19 2.53
N PRO A 287 16.31 -7.76 3.72
CA PRO A 287 17.58 -7.53 4.40
C PRO A 287 18.79 -8.17 3.71
N ALA A 288 18.58 -9.10 2.77
CA ALA A 288 19.64 -9.73 1.96
C ALA A 288 19.87 -9.04 0.61
N ALA A 289 19.01 -8.09 0.22
CA ALA A 289 19.17 -7.34 -1.02
C ALA A 289 20.34 -6.36 -0.99
N ALA A 290 20.89 -6.10 -2.17
CA ALA A 290 21.69 -4.91 -2.42
C ALA A 290 20.81 -3.66 -2.46
N CYS A 291 21.39 -2.49 -2.73
CA CYS A 291 20.64 -1.26 -3.02
C CYS A 291 20.08 -1.28 -4.44
N THR A 292 19.21 -2.24 -4.73
CA THR A 292 18.68 -2.53 -6.06
C THR A 292 17.61 -1.53 -6.48
N ASP A 293 17.88 -0.72 -7.51
CA ASP A 293 16.91 0.21 -8.11
C ASP A 293 15.73 -0.49 -8.80
N ALA A 294 15.96 -1.67 -9.39
CA ALA A 294 14.92 -2.41 -10.12
C ALA A 294 13.74 -2.81 -9.23
N THR A 295 14.02 -3.12 -7.96
CA THR A 295 13.01 -3.52 -6.96
C THR A 295 12.76 -2.41 -5.93
N PHE A 296 13.33 -1.22 -6.15
CA PHE A 296 13.14 -0.03 -5.31
C PHE A 296 13.42 -0.28 -3.83
N GLN A 297 14.50 -1.03 -3.53
CA GLN A 297 14.91 -1.31 -2.14
C GLN A 297 15.13 -0.01 -1.36
N PRO A 298 14.91 0.02 -0.03
CA PRO A 298 15.01 1.24 0.77
C PRO A 298 16.30 2.05 0.58
N CYS A 299 17.44 1.37 0.41
CA CYS A 299 18.73 2.01 0.19
C CYS A 299 19.07 2.32 -1.28
N SER A 300 18.21 1.97 -2.24
CA SER A 300 18.40 2.23 -3.66
C SER A 300 18.33 3.72 -4.00
N SER A 301 19.06 4.14 -5.03
CA SER A 301 19.13 5.54 -5.42
C SER A 301 17.77 6.11 -5.78
N ARG A 302 16.94 5.33 -6.50
CA ARG A 302 15.55 5.72 -6.85
C ARG A 302 14.67 5.87 -5.61
N ALA A 303 14.77 4.97 -4.63
CA ALA A 303 13.95 5.05 -3.42
C ALA A 303 14.33 6.27 -2.55
N LEU A 304 15.62 6.63 -2.47
CA LEU A 304 16.09 7.81 -1.73
C LEU A 304 15.70 9.11 -2.41
N ALA A 305 15.85 9.19 -3.74
CA ALA A 305 15.41 10.34 -4.53
C ALA A 305 13.89 10.55 -4.41
N ASN A 306 13.13 9.46 -4.48
CA ASN A 306 11.69 9.48 -4.28
C ASN A 306 11.31 9.91 -2.85
N HIS A 307 11.98 9.39 -1.82
CA HIS A 307 11.74 9.79 -0.42
C HIS A 307 11.87 11.31 -0.25
N LYS A 308 12.95 11.90 -0.79
CA LYS A 308 13.12 13.35 -0.81
C LYS A 308 11.96 14.05 -1.54
N ALA A 309 11.63 13.63 -2.75
CA ALA A 309 10.59 14.27 -3.56
C ALA A 309 9.22 14.25 -2.89
N VAL A 310 8.86 13.14 -2.24
CA VAL A 310 7.61 12.97 -1.50
C VAL A 310 7.61 13.80 -0.22
N VAL A 311 8.66 13.74 0.60
CA VAL A 311 8.71 14.52 1.85
C VAL A 311 8.69 16.03 1.56
N ASP A 312 9.42 16.46 0.52
CA ASP A 312 9.49 17.88 0.13
C ASP A 312 8.13 18.43 -0.34
N SER A 313 7.24 17.61 -0.92
CA SER A 313 5.91 18.06 -1.36
C SER A 313 5.01 18.49 -0.18
N PHE A 314 5.27 17.99 1.03
CA PHE A 314 4.49 18.32 2.22
C PHE A 314 5.03 19.51 3.02
N ARG A 315 6.29 19.91 2.79
CA ARG A 315 6.98 20.90 3.64
C ARG A 315 6.28 22.25 3.66
N THR A 316 5.74 22.69 2.53
CA THR A 316 5.19 24.04 2.36
C THR A 316 3.67 24.10 2.49
N ILE A 317 2.97 22.95 2.44
CA ILE A 317 1.51 22.92 2.41
C ILE A 317 0.88 22.72 3.79
N TYR A 318 1.64 22.24 4.79
CA TYR A 318 1.14 22.05 6.15
C TYR A 318 1.77 23.07 7.11
N THR A 319 0.94 23.78 7.89
CA THR A 319 1.46 24.74 8.89
C THR A 319 2.24 24.05 9.99
N VAL A 320 1.90 22.80 10.35
CA VAL A 320 2.71 21.97 11.28
C VAL A 320 4.15 21.74 10.79
N ASN A 321 4.43 21.97 9.50
CA ASN A 321 5.76 21.90 8.92
C ASN A 321 6.54 23.22 8.93
N LYS A 322 5.99 24.30 9.51
CA LYS A 322 6.67 25.60 9.60
C LYS A 322 8.04 25.45 10.28
N GLY A 323 9.09 25.85 9.56
CA GLY A 323 10.47 25.78 10.02
C GLY A 323 11.19 24.44 9.76
N ARG A 324 10.52 23.44 9.17
CA ARG A 324 11.11 22.14 8.82
C ARG A 324 11.71 22.18 7.41
N THR A 325 12.90 22.77 7.29
CA THR A 325 13.65 22.91 6.04
C THR A 325 14.22 21.56 5.54
N PRO A 326 14.68 21.47 4.27
CA PRO A 326 15.43 20.31 3.79
C PRO A 326 16.52 19.87 4.79
N GLY A 327 16.67 18.56 4.97
CA GLY A 327 17.54 17.97 5.99
C GLY A 327 16.92 17.79 7.39
N ARG A 328 15.71 18.33 7.62
CA ARG A 328 14.88 18.07 8.82
C ARG A 328 13.65 17.25 8.46
N ALA A 329 13.23 16.35 9.33
CA ALA A 329 12.02 15.56 9.09
C ALA A 329 10.78 16.47 9.10
N ALA A 330 9.78 16.11 8.31
CA ALA A 330 8.50 16.80 8.19
C ALA A 330 7.33 15.85 8.50
N ALA A 331 6.19 16.41 8.88
CA ALA A 331 4.92 15.72 8.89
C ALA A 331 4.52 15.35 7.45
N VAL A 332 4.25 14.08 7.21
CA VAL A 332 4.01 13.51 5.87
C VAL A 332 2.55 13.06 5.77
N GLY A 333 1.86 13.43 4.70
CA GLY A 333 0.49 12.97 4.39
C GLY A 333 0.48 11.83 3.37
N ARG A 334 -0.66 11.59 2.72
CA ARG A 334 -0.77 10.61 1.62
C ARG A 334 -0.09 11.15 0.36
N TYR A 335 -0.67 12.21 -0.20
CA TYR A 335 -0.18 12.96 -1.36
C TYR A 335 -0.57 14.45 -1.18
N SER A 336 0.08 15.36 -1.90
CA SER A 336 -0.05 16.81 -1.66
C SER A 336 -1.42 17.42 -2.04
N GLU A 337 -2.12 16.74 -2.93
CA GLU A 337 -3.43 17.10 -3.50
C GLU A 337 -4.59 16.56 -2.65
N ASP A 338 -4.30 15.94 -1.50
CA ASP A 338 -5.28 15.30 -0.64
C ASP A 338 -6.32 16.29 -0.11
N VAL A 339 -7.59 15.88 -0.16
CA VAL A 339 -8.75 16.63 0.32
C VAL A 339 -9.57 15.86 1.34
N TYR A 340 -9.24 14.59 1.61
CA TYR A 340 -9.93 13.78 2.62
C TYR A 340 -9.67 14.38 4.01
N TYR A 341 -10.75 14.78 4.71
CA TYR A 341 -10.69 15.60 5.93
C TYR A 341 -9.83 16.88 5.78
N ASN A 342 -9.80 17.48 4.58
CA ASN A 342 -9.00 18.64 4.17
C ASN A 342 -7.50 18.37 3.89
N GLY A 343 -7.11 17.10 3.77
CA GLY A 343 -5.73 16.69 3.46
C GLY A 343 -4.77 16.98 4.60
N ASN A 344 -4.46 15.97 5.40
CA ASN A 344 -3.63 16.13 6.59
C ASN A 344 -2.41 15.21 6.55
N PRO A 345 -1.42 15.44 7.42
CA PRO A 345 -0.48 14.40 7.80
C PRO A 345 -1.14 13.14 8.35
N TRP A 346 -0.53 11.99 8.07
CA TRP A 346 -0.95 10.69 8.60
C TRP A 346 0.16 10.13 9.49
N TYR A 347 -0.23 9.49 10.61
CA TYR A 347 0.75 8.86 11.49
C TYR A 347 1.51 7.77 10.75
N LEU A 348 0.80 6.89 10.03
CA LEU A 348 1.43 5.81 9.26
C LEU A 348 2.35 6.33 8.14
N ALA A 349 2.03 7.46 7.51
CA ALA A 349 2.86 8.03 6.44
C ALA A 349 4.17 8.58 7.00
N THR A 350 4.09 9.29 8.13
CA THR A 350 5.26 9.84 8.83
C THR A 350 6.13 8.71 9.39
N MET A 351 5.53 7.63 9.91
CA MET A 351 6.25 6.44 10.37
C MET A 351 6.88 5.64 9.22
N ALA A 352 6.21 5.52 8.07
CA ALA A 352 6.77 4.87 6.88
C ALA A 352 8.03 5.60 6.36
N ALA A 353 8.00 6.94 6.38
CA ALA A 353 9.17 7.76 6.03
C ALA A 353 10.34 7.52 6.99
N ALA A 354 10.09 7.29 8.28
CA ALA A 354 11.11 6.90 9.26
C ALA A 354 11.63 5.48 9.00
N GLU A 355 10.72 4.52 8.78
CA GLU A 355 11.04 3.11 8.57
C GLU A 355 11.97 2.90 7.36
N GLN A 356 11.74 3.60 6.25
CA GLN A 356 12.61 3.53 5.08
C GLN A 356 14.06 3.92 5.41
N MET A 357 14.26 4.93 6.26
CA MET A 357 15.61 5.35 6.69
C MET A 357 16.30 4.27 7.51
N TYR A 358 15.58 3.63 8.43
CA TYR A 358 16.14 2.55 9.24
C TYR A 358 16.45 1.30 8.41
N ALA A 359 15.58 0.95 7.46
CA ALA A 359 15.80 -0.15 6.54
C ALA A 359 17.01 0.11 5.63
N ALA A 360 17.17 1.34 5.12
CA ALA A 360 18.33 1.72 4.32
C ALA A 360 19.64 1.63 5.13
N VAL A 361 19.64 2.15 6.36
CA VAL A 361 20.77 2.05 7.30
C VAL A 361 21.13 0.59 7.59
N TYR A 362 20.15 -0.29 7.75
CA TYR A 362 20.40 -1.72 7.91
C TYR A 362 21.11 -2.30 6.68
N GLN A 363 20.59 -2.04 5.47
CA GLN A 363 21.16 -2.55 4.22
C GLN A 363 22.60 -2.07 4.02
N TRP A 364 22.89 -0.77 4.18
CA TRP A 364 24.25 -0.25 4.06
C TRP A 364 25.22 -0.86 5.06
N ARG A 365 24.81 -1.08 6.32
CA ARG A 365 25.65 -1.75 7.34
C ARG A 365 25.95 -3.20 6.97
N LYS A 366 24.97 -3.89 6.36
CA LYS A 366 25.08 -5.27 5.91
C LYS A 366 25.97 -5.40 4.67
N ILE A 367 25.76 -4.54 3.67
CA ILE A 367 26.51 -4.47 2.42
C ILE A 367 27.96 -4.01 2.68
N GLY A 368 28.15 -3.09 3.64
CA GLY A 368 29.46 -2.54 3.97
C GLY A 368 29.93 -1.44 3.02
N SER A 369 29.03 -0.85 2.24
CA SER A 369 29.31 0.33 1.42
C SER A 369 28.05 1.18 1.19
N ILE A 370 28.25 2.45 0.86
CA ILE A 370 27.20 3.40 0.43
C ILE A 370 27.67 4.03 -0.88
N THR A 371 26.87 3.92 -1.92
CA THR A 371 27.10 4.65 -3.17
C THR A 371 26.19 5.87 -3.20
N VAL A 372 26.78 7.04 -3.40
CA VAL A 372 26.09 8.29 -3.71
C VAL A 372 26.30 8.56 -5.19
N ASP A 373 25.23 8.57 -5.96
CA ASP A 373 25.23 8.84 -7.41
C ASP A 373 24.43 10.11 -7.73
N ALA A 374 24.34 10.46 -9.01
CA ALA A 374 23.61 11.66 -9.43
C ALA A 374 22.11 11.64 -9.03
N THR A 375 21.50 10.46 -8.99
CA THR A 375 20.08 10.28 -8.64
C THR A 375 19.85 10.55 -7.15
N SER A 376 20.71 10.01 -6.28
CA SER A 376 20.58 10.07 -4.82
C SER A 376 21.30 11.25 -4.17
N LEU A 377 22.22 11.93 -4.87
CA LEU A 377 22.98 13.06 -4.35
C LEU A 377 22.12 14.17 -3.71
N PRO A 378 20.96 14.58 -4.28
CA PRO A 378 20.10 15.57 -3.65
C PRO A 378 19.58 15.15 -2.27
N PHE A 379 19.30 13.86 -2.05
CA PHE A 379 18.89 13.34 -0.75
C PHE A 379 20.03 13.46 0.27
N PHE A 380 21.24 13.05 -0.09
CA PHE A 380 22.38 13.12 0.84
C PHE A 380 22.82 14.56 1.12
N SER A 381 22.73 15.46 0.13
CA SER A 381 23.14 16.86 0.24
C SER A 381 22.31 17.65 1.27
N ASP A 382 21.04 17.28 1.45
CA ASP A 382 20.18 17.85 2.49
C ASP A 382 20.66 17.50 3.90
N LEU A 383 21.23 16.30 4.07
CA LEU A 383 21.62 15.76 5.38
C LEU A 383 23.08 16.07 5.74
N MET A 384 23.94 16.23 4.73
CA MET A 384 25.37 16.41 4.88
C MET A 384 25.91 17.45 3.90
N GLN A 385 26.39 18.56 4.43
CA GLN A 385 27.05 19.58 3.61
C GLN A 385 28.31 19.00 2.95
N ASN A 386 28.52 19.34 1.67
CA ASN A 386 29.68 18.96 0.85
C ASN A 386 29.84 17.45 0.59
N ILE A 387 28.80 16.63 0.78
CA ILE A 387 28.85 15.24 0.31
C ILE A 387 28.98 15.20 -1.21
N ALA A 388 29.90 14.38 -1.71
CA ALA A 388 30.14 14.22 -3.14
C ALA A 388 29.59 12.86 -3.64
N ALA A 389 29.42 12.75 -4.95
CA ALA A 389 29.20 11.44 -5.58
C ALA A 389 30.43 10.54 -5.39
N GLY A 390 30.20 9.25 -5.14
CA GLY A 390 31.25 8.28 -4.88
C GLY A 390 30.75 7.08 -4.07
N THR A 391 31.60 6.07 -3.91
CA THR A 391 31.33 4.91 -3.07
C THR A 391 32.17 4.99 -1.80
N TYR A 392 31.50 4.95 -0.65
CA TYR A 392 32.10 5.06 0.67
C TYR A 392 32.07 3.70 1.36
N ALA A 393 33.25 3.14 1.64
CA ALA A 393 33.40 1.87 2.34
C ALA A 393 33.09 2.00 3.84
N LYS A 394 32.71 0.89 4.48
CA LYS A 394 32.27 0.82 5.89
C LYS A 394 33.22 1.45 6.91
N ASP A 395 34.51 1.38 6.64
CA ASP A 395 35.60 1.89 7.48
C ASP A 395 35.91 3.38 7.27
N SER A 396 35.30 4.01 6.27
CA SER A 396 35.47 5.45 6.03
C SER A 396 34.68 6.32 7.02
N ASP A 397 35.24 7.48 7.35
CA ASP A 397 34.56 8.50 8.17
C ASP A 397 33.27 9.00 7.51
N THR A 398 33.25 9.07 6.17
CA THR A 398 32.07 9.48 5.40
C THR A 398 30.94 8.47 5.55
N PHE A 399 31.21 7.16 5.45
CA PHE A 399 30.21 6.11 5.70
C PHE A 399 29.62 6.25 7.10
N THR A 400 30.47 6.38 8.12
CA THR A 400 30.04 6.55 9.51
C THR A 400 29.17 7.81 9.69
N SER A 401 29.53 8.89 9.01
CA SER A 401 28.80 10.16 9.05
C SER A 401 27.43 10.06 8.36
N ILE A 402 27.34 9.39 7.20
CA ILE A 402 26.07 9.12 6.51
C ILE A 402 25.15 8.29 7.39
N ILE A 403 25.64 7.18 7.95
CA ILE A 403 24.85 6.32 8.84
C ILE A 403 24.29 7.13 10.01
N ARG A 404 25.10 7.99 10.63
CA ARG A 404 24.68 8.84 11.74
C ARG A 404 23.62 9.87 11.29
N ALA A 405 23.83 10.53 10.16
CA ALA A 405 22.93 11.56 9.65
C ALA A 405 21.57 10.98 9.25
N VAL A 406 21.55 9.86 8.52
CA VAL A 406 20.30 9.21 8.09
C VAL A 406 19.57 8.58 9.27
N THR A 407 20.28 7.99 10.24
CA THR A 407 19.64 7.49 11.49
C THR A 407 19.00 8.64 12.26
N ALA A 408 19.69 9.79 12.38
CA ALA A 408 19.15 10.97 13.05
C ALA A 408 17.96 11.56 12.31
N TYR A 409 17.93 11.49 10.98
CA TYR A 409 16.80 11.91 10.16
C TYR A 409 15.57 11.01 10.39
N GLY A 410 15.76 9.68 10.48
CA GLY A 410 14.72 8.74 10.91
C GLY A 410 14.15 9.08 12.30
N ASP A 411 15.02 9.34 13.27
CA ASP A 411 14.62 9.73 14.64
C ASP A 411 13.87 11.07 14.68
N ASP A 412 14.17 12.00 13.76
CA ASP A 412 13.47 13.28 13.64
C ASP A 412 12.02 13.08 13.13
N PHE A 413 11.74 12.07 12.31
CA PHE A 413 10.35 11.70 11.95
C PHE A 413 9.57 11.14 13.14
N ILE A 414 10.19 10.28 13.96
CA ILE A 414 9.56 9.82 15.21
C ILE A 414 9.32 11.01 16.15
N SER A 415 10.22 11.99 16.17
CA SER A 415 10.05 13.21 16.95
C SER A 415 8.86 14.06 16.46
N VAL A 416 8.59 14.08 15.16
CA VAL A 416 7.36 14.69 14.59
C VAL A 416 6.14 13.96 15.11
N VAL A 417 6.12 12.63 15.05
CA VAL A 417 5.01 11.83 15.58
C VAL A 417 4.82 12.07 17.07
N LYS A 418 5.89 12.03 17.87
CA LYS A 418 5.88 12.34 19.29
C LYS A 418 5.22 13.68 19.60
N GLN A 419 5.52 14.72 18.82
CA GLN A 419 4.98 16.06 19.02
C GLN A 419 3.44 16.09 18.89
N TYR A 420 2.88 15.24 18.03
CA TYR A 420 1.45 15.22 17.70
C TYR A 420 0.72 13.98 18.23
N THR A 421 1.40 13.13 19.01
CA THR A 421 0.77 12.03 19.75
C THR A 421 0.19 12.59 21.07
N PRO A 422 -1.11 12.40 21.35
CA PRO A 422 -1.71 12.78 22.62
C PRO A 422 -1.07 12.08 23.83
N ALA A 423 -1.26 12.63 25.02
CA ALA A 423 -0.63 12.13 26.24
C ALA A 423 -0.95 10.67 26.59
N ASP A 424 -2.10 10.17 26.14
CA ASP A 424 -2.55 8.78 26.32
C ASP A 424 -1.93 7.80 25.32
N GLY A 425 -1.20 8.30 24.32
CA GLY A 425 -0.57 7.50 23.26
C GLY A 425 -1.54 6.99 22.19
N SER A 426 -2.77 7.51 22.13
CA SER A 426 -3.72 7.18 21.07
C SER A 426 -3.20 7.62 19.71
N LEU A 427 -3.24 6.73 18.72
CA LEU A 427 -2.90 7.06 17.33
C LEU A 427 -4.16 6.98 16.49
N ALA A 428 -4.65 8.13 16.03
CA ALA A 428 -5.71 8.20 15.04
C ALA A 428 -5.15 7.87 13.64
N GLU A 429 -5.98 8.01 12.62
CA GLU A 429 -5.55 7.96 11.23
C GLU A 429 -4.69 9.18 10.87
N GLN A 430 -5.17 10.38 11.23
CA GLN A 430 -4.59 11.66 10.82
C GLN A 430 -4.28 12.54 12.04
N TYR A 431 -3.44 13.55 11.83
CA TYR A 431 -3.33 14.71 12.71
C TYR A 431 -3.39 15.99 11.89
N ASP A 432 -4.18 16.95 12.35
CA ASP A 432 -4.61 18.14 11.61
C ASP A 432 -3.44 18.96 11.08
N ARG A 433 -3.49 19.34 9.80
CA ARG A 433 -2.41 20.06 9.09
C ARG A 433 -2.05 21.42 9.69
N GLU A 434 -2.98 22.05 10.41
CA GLU A 434 -2.79 23.38 10.99
C GLU A 434 -2.36 23.30 12.46
N THR A 435 -3.08 22.49 13.23
CA THR A 435 -2.96 22.45 14.70
C THR A 435 -2.18 21.26 15.23
N GLY A 436 -2.07 20.19 14.45
CA GLY A 436 -1.49 18.91 14.88
C GLY A 436 -2.39 18.08 15.80
N SER A 437 -3.66 18.45 15.96
CA SER A 437 -4.62 17.68 16.78
C SER A 437 -5.08 16.40 16.05
N PRO A 438 -5.28 15.26 16.72
CA PRO A 438 -5.77 14.03 16.06
C PRO A 438 -7.09 14.25 15.31
N LYS A 439 -7.25 13.58 14.17
CA LYS A 439 -8.42 13.72 13.28
C LYS A 439 -8.75 12.39 12.57
N SER A 440 -9.96 12.32 12.02
CA SER A 440 -10.50 11.13 11.34
C SER A 440 -10.59 9.92 12.30
N ALA A 441 -10.53 8.70 11.77
CA ALA A 441 -10.72 7.46 12.52
C ALA A 441 -9.77 7.38 13.73
N VAL A 442 -10.34 7.29 14.94
CA VAL A 442 -9.57 7.13 16.19
C VAL A 442 -8.98 5.73 16.29
N HIS A 443 -7.85 5.56 17.00
CA HIS A 443 -7.26 4.24 17.25
C HIS A 443 -7.11 3.39 15.98
N LEU A 444 -6.57 3.96 14.90
CA LEU A 444 -6.41 3.22 13.64
C LEU A 444 -5.37 2.10 13.82
N THR A 445 -5.75 0.87 13.54
CA THR A 445 -4.89 -0.31 13.69
C THR A 445 -3.62 -0.20 12.85
N TRP A 446 -3.72 0.33 11.63
CA TRP A 446 -2.55 0.51 10.76
C TRP A 446 -1.58 1.58 11.29
N SER A 447 -2.08 2.69 11.89
CA SER A 447 -1.21 3.67 12.56
C SER A 447 -0.40 3.01 13.68
N TYR A 448 -1.04 2.18 14.50
CA TYR A 448 -0.32 1.43 15.53
C TYR A 448 0.68 0.43 14.97
N ALA A 449 0.28 -0.37 13.97
CA ALA A 449 1.16 -1.36 13.34
C ALA A 449 2.38 -0.70 12.66
N SER A 450 2.19 0.46 12.04
CA SER A 450 3.27 1.24 11.42
C SER A 450 4.29 1.75 12.44
N PHE A 451 3.83 2.13 13.64
CA PHE A 451 4.73 2.56 14.72
C PHE A 451 5.59 1.39 15.18
N VAL A 452 4.97 0.24 15.43
CA VAL A 452 5.67 -0.98 15.84
C VAL A 452 6.69 -1.43 14.78
N GLY A 453 6.29 -1.49 13.51
CA GLY A 453 7.17 -1.87 12.40
C GLY A 453 8.42 -1.00 12.29
N ALA A 454 8.25 0.32 12.34
CA ALA A 454 9.37 1.26 12.29
C ALA A 454 10.32 1.12 13.49
N VAL A 455 9.81 0.86 14.69
CA VAL A 455 10.62 0.67 15.91
C VAL A 455 11.41 -0.63 15.85
N GLU A 456 10.85 -1.71 15.30
CA GLU A 456 11.58 -2.95 15.03
C GLU A 456 12.75 -2.70 14.08
N ARG A 457 12.52 -1.99 12.95
CA ARG A 457 13.61 -1.62 12.02
C ARG A 457 14.66 -0.74 12.67
N ARG A 458 14.25 0.26 13.46
CA ARG A 458 15.16 1.13 14.22
C ARG A 458 16.08 0.32 15.14
N SER A 459 15.54 -0.75 15.73
CA SER A 459 16.26 -1.65 16.64
C SER A 459 17.10 -2.71 15.92
N GLY A 460 17.10 -2.72 14.58
CA GLY A 460 17.82 -3.68 13.75
C GLY A 460 17.12 -5.03 13.59
N VAL A 461 15.85 -5.13 14.01
CA VAL A 461 15.02 -6.32 13.80
C VAL A 461 14.39 -6.25 12.42
N VAL A 462 14.67 -7.27 11.61
CA VAL A 462 14.28 -7.36 10.19
C VAL A 462 13.54 -8.66 9.91
N PRO A 463 12.63 -8.69 8.92
CA PRO A 463 11.97 -9.93 8.52
C PRO A 463 12.97 -10.89 7.87
N PRO A 464 12.61 -12.17 7.68
CA PRO A 464 13.35 -13.05 6.78
C PRO A 464 13.45 -12.46 5.36
N SER A 465 14.52 -12.79 4.65
CA SER A 465 14.64 -12.49 3.22
C SER A 465 13.52 -13.18 2.45
N TRP A 466 12.92 -12.48 1.47
CA TRP A 466 11.89 -13.03 0.60
C TRP A 466 12.47 -13.54 -0.74
N GLY A 467 13.78 -13.37 -0.95
CA GLY A 467 14.50 -13.89 -2.11
C GLY A 467 14.75 -12.85 -3.20
N GLU A 468 14.71 -11.56 -2.87
CA GLU A 468 14.98 -10.45 -3.81
C GLU A 468 16.25 -10.66 -4.66
N PRO A 469 17.39 -11.11 -4.10
CA PRO A 469 18.63 -11.22 -4.88
C PRO A 469 18.55 -12.16 -6.09
N ASN A 470 17.57 -13.07 -6.10
CA ASN A 470 17.36 -14.04 -7.18
C ASN A 470 16.23 -13.64 -8.14
N ALA A 471 15.54 -12.52 -7.88
CA ALA A 471 14.33 -12.11 -8.60
C ALA A 471 14.40 -10.68 -9.16
N ASN A 472 15.56 -10.02 -9.08
CA ASN A 472 15.70 -8.59 -9.37
C ASN A 472 16.17 -8.24 -10.80
N THR A 473 16.24 -9.23 -11.69
CA THR A 473 16.63 -9.00 -13.08
C THR A 473 15.43 -8.62 -13.93
N VAL A 474 15.43 -7.38 -14.42
CA VAL A 474 14.38 -6.87 -15.31
C VAL A 474 14.52 -7.51 -16.70
N PRO A 475 13.45 -8.08 -17.28
CA PRO A 475 13.44 -8.49 -18.67
C PRO A 475 13.79 -7.35 -19.63
N LYS A 476 14.50 -7.65 -20.72
CA LYS A 476 14.85 -6.63 -21.73
C LYS A 476 13.64 -6.04 -22.45
N VAL A 477 12.56 -6.83 -22.55
CA VAL A 477 11.30 -6.45 -23.18
C VAL A 477 10.19 -6.76 -22.20
N CYS A 478 9.35 -5.77 -21.91
CA CYS A 478 8.17 -5.97 -21.09
C CYS A 478 7.07 -6.60 -21.92
N GLU A 479 6.53 -7.72 -21.44
CA GLU A 479 5.41 -8.41 -22.08
C GLU A 479 4.23 -8.48 -21.12
N ALA A 480 3.06 -8.07 -21.60
CA ALA A 480 1.82 -8.34 -20.90
C ALA A 480 1.54 -9.85 -20.89
N PRO A 481 0.91 -10.38 -19.81
CA PRO A 481 0.46 -11.76 -19.82
C PRO A 481 -0.65 -11.93 -20.87
N PRO A 482 -0.83 -13.14 -21.43
CA PRO A 482 -1.98 -13.41 -22.31
C PRO A 482 -3.28 -13.02 -21.62
N SER A 483 -4.08 -12.17 -22.26
CA SER A 483 -5.35 -11.75 -21.68
C SER A 483 -6.40 -12.86 -21.81
N CYS A 484 -7.14 -13.10 -20.74
CA CYS A 484 -8.32 -13.96 -20.77
C CYS A 484 -9.59 -13.09 -20.81
N ASP A 485 -9.94 -12.63 -22.01
CA ASP A 485 -11.11 -11.77 -22.22
C ASP A 485 -12.28 -12.52 -22.83
N SER A 486 -13.50 -12.02 -22.63
CA SER A 486 -14.70 -12.40 -23.34
C SER A 486 -15.27 -11.20 -24.11
N THR A 487 -16.10 -11.46 -25.12
CA THR A 487 -16.84 -10.40 -25.84
C THR A 487 -18.29 -10.41 -25.40
N MET A 488 -18.72 -9.35 -24.73
CA MET A 488 -20.10 -9.15 -24.29
C MET A 488 -20.85 -8.26 -25.28
N THR A 489 -21.96 -8.76 -25.81
CA THR A 489 -22.88 -7.98 -26.65
C THR A 489 -23.99 -7.40 -25.76
N PHE A 490 -24.06 -6.08 -25.68
CA PHE A 490 -25.10 -5.32 -24.99
C PHE A 490 -26.17 -4.93 -25.99
N ASN A 491 -27.38 -5.46 -25.82
CA ASN A 491 -28.53 -5.11 -26.63
C ASN A 491 -29.55 -4.40 -25.75
N VAL A 492 -29.99 -3.21 -26.16
CA VAL A 492 -31.09 -2.51 -25.50
C VAL A 492 -32.11 -2.05 -26.52
N LYS A 493 -33.39 -2.26 -26.22
CA LYS A 493 -34.48 -1.67 -26.97
C LYS A 493 -34.92 -0.37 -26.31
N VAL A 494 -34.90 0.70 -27.10
CA VAL A 494 -35.27 2.05 -26.65
C VAL A 494 -35.68 2.91 -27.83
N THR A 495 -36.90 3.43 -27.79
CA THR A 495 -37.37 4.39 -28.79
C THR A 495 -36.63 5.71 -28.62
N THR A 496 -36.10 6.22 -29.72
CA THR A 496 -35.34 7.49 -29.76
C THR A 496 -35.95 8.45 -30.78
N VAL A 497 -35.69 9.74 -30.59
CA VAL A 497 -35.98 10.78 -31.60
C VAL A 497 -34.68 11.25 -32.28
N PRO A 498 -34.74 11.89 -33.47
CA PRO A 498 -33.55 12.36 -34.16
C PRO A 498 -32.66 13.23 -33.26
N GLY A 499 -31.36 12.93 -33.23
CA GLY A 499 -30.37 13.62 -32.40
C GLY A 499 -30.13 12.99 -31.03
N GLU A 500 -30.86 11.93 -30.66
CA GLU A 500 -30.56 11.11 -29.48
C GLU A 500 -29.67 9.92 -29.85
N ASN A 501 -28.66 9.64 -29.02
CA ASN A 501 -27.81 8.46 -29.15
C ASN A 501 -27.76 7.70 -27.82
N ILE A 502 -27.63 6.38 -27.90
CA ILE A 502 -27.60 5.48 -26.75
C ILE A 502 -26.17 5.02 -26.48
N TYR A 503 -25.83 4.93 -25.19
CA TYR A 503 -24.53 4.52 -24.72
C TYR A 503 -24.68 3.55 -23.55
N VAL A 504 -23.63 2.74 -23.30
CA VAL A 504 -23.49 1.92 -22.10
C VAL A 504 -22.29 2.39 -21.29
N VAL A 505 -22.45 2.39 -19.97
CA VAL A 505 -21.42 2.73 -18.99
C VAL A 505 -21.58 1.82 -17.77
N GLY A 506 -20.52 1.58 -17.00
CA GLY A 506 -20.56 0.66 -15.88
C GLY A 506 -19.36 0.73 -14.94
N SER A 507 -19.33 -0.20 -13.99
CA SER A 507 -18.45 -0.17 -12.82
C SER A 507 -16.99 -0.58 -13.06
N ILE A 508 -16.68 -1.09 -14.25
CA ILE A 508 -15.33 -1.56 -14.62
C ILE A 508 -14.70 -0.65 -15.66
N THR A 509 -13.37 -0.71 -15.80
CA THR A 509 -12.60 0.11 -16.75
C THR A 509 -13.04 -0.12 -18.19
N GLU A 510 -13.34 -1.37 -18.55
CA GLU A 510 -13.86 -1.75 -19.86
C GLU A 510 -15.23 -1.11 -20.14
N LEU A 511 -15.98 -0.73 -19.10
CA LEU A 511 -17.24 0.01 -19.15
C LEU A 511 -17.11 1.45 -18.64
N LYS A 512 -15.89 1.99 -18.60
CA LYS A 512 -15.59 3.41 -18.40
C LYS A 512 -15.91 3.97 -17.01
N ASN A 513 -15.96 3.12 -15.98
CA ASN A 513 -16.01 3.54 -14.58
C ASN A 513 -17.08 4.60 -14.27
N TRP A 514 -18.30 4.39 -14.77
CA TRP A 514 -19.43 5.32 -14.62
C TRP A 514 -19.25 6.71 -15.27
N SER A 515 -18.21 6.93 -16.08
CA SER A 515 -17.99 8.19 -16.81
C SER A 515 -18.99 8.36 -17.97
N PRO A 516 -19.93 9.31 -17.90
CA PRO A 516 -20.81 9.58 -19.03
C PRO A 516 -20.04 10.18 -20.21
N ALA A 517 -18.98 10.95 -19.95
CA ALA A 517 -18.16 11.56 -21.01
C ALA A 517 -17.56 10.49 -21.93
N ASP A 518 -17.05 9.41 -21.35
CA ASP A 518 -16.35 8.34 -22.06
C ASP A 518 -17.24 7.15 -22.43
N ALA A 519 -18.54 7.21 -22.12
CA ALA A 519 -19.49 6.11 -22.31
C ALA A 519 -19.46 5.53 -23.73
N ILE A 520 -19.70 4.23 -23.85
CA ILE A 520 -19.51 3.46 -25.08
C ILE A 520 -20.75 3.63 -25.97
N PRO A 521 -20.63 4.17 -27.19
CA PRO A 521 -21.78 4.33 -28.08
C PRO A 521 -22.32 2.97 -28.52
N LEU A 522 -23.64 2.84 -28.56
CA LEU A 522 -24.31 1.73 -29.21
C LEU A 522 -24.61 2.09 -30.67
N ASP A 523 -24.58 1.06 -31.50
CA ASP A 523 -24.91 1.11 -32.91
C ASP A 523 -26.41 0.85 -33.15
N ALA A 524 -27.00 1.61 -34.08
CA ALA A 524 -28.41 1.54 -34.45
C ALA A 524 -28.65 0.85 -35.81
N SER A 525 -27.68 0.09 -36.35
CA SER A 525 -27.81 -0.54 -37.68
C SER A 525 -28.98 -1.53 -37.77
N GLN A 526 -29.44 -2.06 -36.64
CA GLN A 526 -30.58 -2.98 -36.54
C GLN A 526 -31.87 -2.30 -36.04
N TYR A 527 -31.85 -0.97 -35.87
CA TYR A 527 -32.99 -0.21 -35.37
C TYR A 527 -34.10 -0.13 -36.42
N THR A 528 -35.32 -0.47 -36.02
CA THR A 528 -36.55 -0.20 -36.79
C THR A 528 -37.64 0.30 -35.84
N PRO A 529 -38.68 1.01 -36.33
CA PRO A 529 -39.78 1.44 -35.47
C PRO A 529 -40.48 0.29 -34.71
N SER A 530 -40.51 -0.92 -35.28
CA SER A 530 -41.07 -2.13 -34.65
C SER A 530 -40.08 -2.91 -33.78
N ASN A 531 -38.79 -2.61 -33.89
CA ASN A 531 -37.72 -3.21 -33.09
C ASN A 531 -36.62 -2.15 -32.86
N PRO A 532 -36.78 -1.27 -31.87
CA PRO A 532 -35.91 -0.12 -31.65
C PRO A 532 -34.58 -0.53 -30.96
N LEU A 533 -33.88 -1.48 -31.59
CA LEU A 533 -32.69 -2.14 -31.05
C LEU A 533 -31.43 -1.31 -31.28
N TRP A 534 -30.70 -1.11 -30.19
CA TRP A 534 -29.34 -0.57 -30.14
C TRP A 534 -28.40 -1.65 -29.63
N SER A 535 -27.19 -1.75 -30.19
CA SER A 535 -26.23 -2.80 -29.82
C SER A 535 -24.79 -2.31 -29.71
N ALA A 536 -24.02 -2.84 -28.75
CA ALA A 536 -22.57 -2.66 -28.67
C ALA A 536 -21.88 -3.97 -28.28
N LYS A 537 -20.67 -4.20 -28.82
CA LYS A 537 -19.79 -5.28 -28.38
C LYS A 537 -18.66 -4.69 -27.55
N VAL A 538 -18.47 -5.20 -26.34
CA VAL A 538 -17.41 -4.77 -25.42
C VAL A 538 -16.58 -5.98 -25.00
N THR A 539 -15.27 -5.86 -25.09
CA THR A 539 -14.34 -6.86 -24.57
C THR A 539 -14.17 -6.65 -23.07
N ILE A 540 -14.49 -7.67 -22.28
CA ILE A 540 -14.50 -7.64 -20.80
C ILE A 540 -13.70 -8.86 -20.29
N PRO A 541 -12.90 -8.77 -19.21
CA PRO A 541 -12.17 -9.93 -18.71
C PRO A 541 -13.15 -11.06 -18.37
N ALA A 542 -12.87 -12.29 -18.81
CA ALA A 542 -13.80 -13.40 -18.69
C ALA A 542 -14.17 -13.69 -17.23
N GLY A 543 -15.45 -14.03 -16.98
CA GLY A 543 -15.95 -14.31 -15.64
C GLY A 543 -16.01 -13.11 -14.69
N THR A 544 -15.80 -11.88 -15.18
CA THR A 544 -15.88 -10.65 -14.37
C THR A 544 -17.33 -10.31 -14.05
N ASN A 545 -17.61 -10.04 -12.78
CA ASN A 545 -18.84 -9.39 -12.34
C ASN A 545 -18.75 -7.87 -12.54
N PHE A 546 -19.82 -7.25 -13.04
CA PHE A 546 -19.88 -5.81 -13.23
C PHE A 546 -21.32 -5.30 -13.11
N GLU A 547 -21.43 -4.02 -12.76
CA GLU A 547 -22.66 -3.25 -12.87
C GLU A 547 -22.60 -2.34 -14.09
N TYR A 548 -23.77 -2.03 -14.66
CA TYR A 548 -23.88 -1.14 -15.81
C TYR A 548 -25.24 -0.44 -15.88
N LYS A 549 -25.29 0.63 -16.67
CA LYS A 549 -26.52 1.31 -17.10
C LYS A 549 -26.41 1.76 -18.54
N TYR A 550 -27.56 1.88 -19.18
CA TYR A 550 -27.71 2.64 -20.42
C TYR A 550 -27.92 4.12 -20.12
N ILE A 551 -27.30 4.98 -20.94
CA ILE A 551 -27.54 6.42 -20.93
C ILE A 551 -27.91 6.88 -22.33
N LYS A 552 -28.75 7.90 -22.38
CA LYS A 552 -29.14 8.59 -23.59
C LYS A 552 -28.50 9.97 -23.59
N LYS A 553 -27.82 10.33 -24.67
CA LYS A 553 -27.27 11.68 -24.87
C LYS A 553 -27.98 12.39 -26.00
N THR A 554 -28.36 13.64 -25.76
CA THR A 554 -28.89 14.52 -26.81
C THR A 554 -27.77 15.26 -27.52
N SER A 555 -28.05 15.79 -28.72
CA SER A 555 -27.14 16.65 -29.48
C SER A 555 -26.70 17.92 -28.73
N GLU A 556 -27.47 18.35 -27.73
CA GLU A 556 -27.19 19.49 -26.85
C GLU A 556 -26.33 19.11 -25.62
N GLY A 557 -25.95 17.85 -25.48
CA GLY A 557 -25.07 17.35 -24.41
C GLY A 557 -25.79 16.93 -23.12
N SER A 558 -27.13 16.92 -23.09
CA SER A 558 -27.88 16.40 -21.93
C SER A 558 -27.70 14.89 -21.78
N VAL A 559 -27.51 14.42 -20.55
CA VAL A 559 -27.37 13.00 -20.22
C VAL A 559 -28.58 12.54 -19.41
N VAL A 560 -29.35 11.59 -19.97
CA VAL A 560 -30.47 10.94 -19.28
C VAL A 560 -30.08 9.50 -18.98
N TRP A 561 -30.12 9.12 -17.71
CA TRP A 561 -29.86 7.76 -17.25
C TRP A 561 -31.16 6.95 -17.27
N GLU A 562 -31.07 5.65 -17.53
CA GLU A 562 -32.18 4.74 -17.22
C GLU A 562 -32.46 4.70 -15.70
N SER A 563 -33.69 4.36 -15.34
CA SER A 563 -34.12 4.36 -13.95
C SER A 563 -33.38 3.31 -13.09
N ASP A 564 -33.31 3.55 -11.78
CA ASP A 564 -32.73 2.61 -10.82
C ASP A 564 -33.53 1.31 -10.72
N PRO A 565 -32.89 0.19 -10.30
CA PRO A 565 -31.48 0.06 -9.88
C PRO A 565 -30.51 -0.12 -11.05
N ASN A 566 -29.20 -0.03 -10.77
CA ASN A 566 -28.15 -0.51 -11.67
C ASN A 566 -28.44 -1.95 -12.15
N ARG A 567 -28.04 -2.28 -13.38
CA ARG A 567 -28.03 -3.66 -13.86
C ARG A 567 -26.75 -4.32 -13.38
N SER A 568 -26.81 -5.62 -13.11
CA SER A 568 -25.63 -6.43 -12.74
C SER A 568 -25.54 -7.64 -13.67
N ALA A 569 -24.34 -7.98 -14.11
CA ALA A 569 -24.08 -9.14 -14.95
C ALA A 569 -22.70 -9.75 -14.67
N THR A 570 -22.53 -10.99 -15.13
CA THR A 570 -21.23 -11.66 -15.20
C THR A 570 -20.89 -11.88 -16.66
N SER A 571 -19.68 -11.49 -17.07
CA SER A 571 -19.21 -11.78 -18.41
C SER A 571 -19.03 -13.29 -18.64
N SER A 572 -19.08 -13.75 -19.90
CA SER A 572 -18.97 -15.18 -20.19
C SER A 572 -17.64 -15.76 -19.69
N THR A 573 -17.68 -17.02 -19.26
CA THR A 573 -16.53 -17.73 -18.71
C THR A 573 -15.66 -18.31 -19.82
N GLY A 574 -14.35 -18.26 -19.62
CA GLY A 574 -13.36 -18.76 -20.59
C GLY A 574 -12.84 -17.69 -21.56
N CYS A 575 -11.58 -17.84 -21.96
CA CYS A 575 -10.92 -16.88 -22.83
C CYS A 575 -11.50 -16.96 -24.25
N ARG A 576 -11.71 -15.80 -24.87
CA ARG A 576 -12.36 -15.60 -26.19
C ARG A 576 -13.80 -16.10 -26.26
N SER A 577 -14.45 -16.30 -25.10
CA SER A 577 -15.88 -16.62 -25.05
C SER A 577 -16.72 -15.41 -25.45
N THR A 578 -18.00 -15.65 -25.76
CA THR A 578 -18.96 -14.60 -26.10
C THR A 578 -20.20 -14.71 -25.23
N GLY A 579 -20.72 -13.58 -24.76
CA GLY A 579 -22.00 -13.48 -24.06
C GLY A 579 -22.90 -12.41 -24.67
N THR A 580 -24.20 -12.46 -24.36
CA THR A 580 -25.17 -11.46 -24.82
C THR A 580 -26.09 -11.08 -23.66
N LEU A 581 -26.30 -9.78 -23.48
CA LEU A 581 -27.26 -9.19 -22.56
C LEU A 581 -28.35 -8.54 -23.41
N ASN A 582 -29.60 -8.90 -23.15
CA ASN A 582 -30.76 -8.37 -23.88
C ASN A 582 -31.65 -7.62 -22.89
N ASP A 583 -31.77 -6.32 -23.09
CA ASP A 583 -32.42 -5.39 -22.18
C ASP A 583 -33.52 -4.58 -22.87
N GLU A 584 -34.45 -4.10 -22.07
CA GLU A 584 -35.42 -3.06 -22.41
C GLU A 584 -35.11 -1.85 -21.52
N TRP A 585 -35.17 -0.63 -22.06
CA TRP A 585 -34.91 0.60 -21.29
C TRP A 585 -35.84 0.72 -20.08
N ARG A 586 -35.29 1.15 -18.93
CA ARG A 586 -36.01 1.28 -17.65
C ARG A 586 -36.41 2.71 -17.34
#